data_AF-A0A1J5RIE8-F1
#
_entry.id   AF-A0A1J5RIE8-F1
#
_cell.length_a   1.000
_cell.length_b   1.000
_cell.length_c   1.000
_cell.angle_alpha   90.00
_cell.angle_beta   90.00
_cell.angle_gamma   90.00
#
_symmetry.space_group_name_H-M   'P 1'
#
loop_
_entity.id
_entity.type
_entity.pdbx_description
1 polymer ?
#
loop_
_entity_poly.entity_id
_entity_poly.type
_entity_poly.pdbx_seq_one_letter_code
_entity_poly.pdbx_strand_id
1 'polypeptide(L)'
;MYSNILVAIDGSRVSDAALDHAVRLARDQHARLHVIHVVDIMGMPWADIANVSPMDMLRLYRQQGEAILGRAMALAKHAGLKATSTLLETEIVGTRVAEMLAHQAEAVSADLVVLGSHGHRGLSRLFLGSVAEGTARLCGSPVLIVHRVRLGANEPAPADNQTTA
;
A
#
# COMPACT_ATOMS: atom_id res chain seq x y z
N MET A 1 -8.14 -16.77 -13.45
CA MET A 1 -8.15 -15.56 -14.30
C MET A 1 -6.87 -14.76 -14.10
N TYR A 2 -6.49 -14.49 -12.85
CA TYR A 2 -5.22 -13.82 -12.52
C TYR A 2 -4.11 -14.84 -12.24
N SER A 3 -2.90 -14.56 -12.70
CA SER A 3 -1.69 -15.38 -12.55
C SER A 3 -0.59 -14.64 -11.80
N ASN A 4 -0.53 -13.29 -11.88
CA ASN A 4 0.41 -12.45 -11.17
C ASN A 4 -0.32 -11.25 -10.56
N ILE A 5 -0.44 -11.22 -9.23
CA ILE A 5 -1.12 -10.16 -8.51
C ILE A 5 -0.07 -9.28 -7.84
N LEU A 6 -0.02 -7.99 -8.19
CA LEU A 6 0.78 -6.99 -7.48
C LEU A 6 -0.08 -6.35 -6.40
N VAL A 7 0.39 -6.30 -5.16
CA VAL A 7 -0.27 -5.58 -4.06
C VAL A 7 0.68 -4.55 -3.48
N ALA A 8 0.25 -3.29 -3.44
CA ALA A 8 1.02 -2.23 -2.80
C ALA A 8 0.55 -2.02 -1.36
N ILE A 9 1.51 -2.00 -0.44
CA ILE A 9 1.26 -1.81 0.99
C ILE A 9 2.09 -0.67 1.55
N ASP A 10 1.54 0.03 2.53
CA ASP A 10 2.20 1.12 3.26
C ASP A 10 2.19 0.93 4.79
N GLY A 11 1.66 -0.20 5.27
CA GLY A 11 1.51 -0.50 6.70
C GLY A 11 0.32 0.22 7.35
N SER A 12 -0.54 0.88 6.57
CA SER A 12 -1.82 1.38 7.05
C SER A 12 -2.86 0.24 7.13
N ARG A 13 -3.86 0.39 8.01
CA ARG A 13 -4.95 -0.60 8.16
C ARG A 13 -5.70 -0.89 6.85
N VAL A 14 -5.77 0.08 5.93
CA VAL A 14 -6.47 -0.08 4.65
C VAL A 14 -5.61 -0.88 3.67
N SER A 15 -4.30 -0.66 3.67
CA SER A 15 -3.40 -1.47 2.84
C SER A 15 -3.22 -2.89 3.39
N ASP A 16 -3.29 -3.10 4.71
CA ASP A 16 -3.38 -4.44 5.31
C ASP A 16 -4.63 -5.19 4.83
N ALA A 17 -5.79 -4.53 4.77
CA ALA A 17 -7.00 -5.12 4.21
C ALA A 17 -6.86 -5.43 2.70
N ALA A 18 -6.11 -4.60 1.97
CA ALA A 18 -5.78 -4.84 0.57
C ALA A 18 -4.89 -6.09 0.39
N LEU A 19 -3.88 -6.23 1.25
CA LEU A 19 -3.04 -7.41 1.32
C LEU A 19 -3.84 -8.68 1.63
N ASP A 20 -4.71 -8.64 2.63
CA ASP A 20 -5.58 -9.76 2.96
C ASP A 20 -6.47 -10.20 1.79
N HIS A 21 -7.02 -9.24 1.05
CA HIS A 21 -7.78 -9.53 -0.17
C HIS A 21 -6.90 -10.12 -1.28
N ALA A 22 -5.71 -9.57 -1.50
CA ALA A 22 -4.77 -10.07 -2.51
C ALA A 22 -4.30 -11.49 -2.17
N VAL A 23 -4.04 -11.81 -0.90
CA VAL A 23 -3.66 -13.15 -0.44
C VAL A 23 -4.78 -14.16 -0.69
N ARG A 24 -6.02 -13.83 -0.31
CA ARG A 24 -7.18 -14.72 -0.57
C ARG A 24 -7.35 -14.96 -2.07
N LEU A 25 -7.32 -13.89 -2.86
CA LEU A 25 -7.49 -13.99 -4.31
C LEU A 25 -6.36 -14.79 -4.97
N ALA A 26 -5.11 -14.54 -4.56
CA ALA A 26 -3.96 -15.27 -5.07
C ALA A 26 -4.05 -16.77 -4.75
N ARG A 27 -4.51 -17.12 -3.55
CA ARG A 27 -4.71 -18.53 -3.15
C ARG A 27 -5.77 -19.19 -3.99
N ASP A 28 -6.93 -18.55 -4.11
CA ASP A 28 -8.09 -19.11 -4.81
C ASP A 28 -7.82 -19.25 -6.33
N GLN A 29 -6.96 -18.38 -6.88
CA GLN A 29 -6.58 -18.39 -8.31
C GLN A 29 -5.27 -19.14 -8.61
N HIS A 30 -4.58 -19.66 -7.58
CA HIS A 30 -3.22 -20.19 -7.69
C HIS A 30 -2.21 -19.20 -8.32
N ALA A 31 -2.41 -17.90 -8.09
CA ALA A 31 -1.58 -16.84 -8.62
C ALA A 31 -0.31 -16.62 -7.78
N ARG A 32 0.73 -16.06 -8.40
CA ARG A 32 1.90 -15.52 -7.71
C ARG A 32 1.56 -14.15 -7.12
N LEU A 33 1.99 -13.90 -5.89
CA LEU A 33 1.79 -12.62 -5.21
C LEU A 33 3.07 -11.79 -5.23
N HIS A 34 3.01 -10.58 -5.76
CA HIS A 34 4.09 -9.60 -5.71
C HIS A 34 3.69 -8.52 -4.71
N VAL A 35 4.44 -8.38 -3.62
CA VAL A 35 4.19 -7.37 -2.59
C VAL A 35 5.18 -6.22 -2.79
N ILE A 36 4.68 -4.99 -2.89
CA ILE A 36 5.52 -3.81 -3.05
C ILE A 36 5.26 -2.79 -1.94
N HIS A 37 6.33 -2.20 -1.43
CA HIS A 37 6.30 -1.02 -0.58
C HIS A 37 7.14 0.07 -1.23
N VAL A 38 6.62 1.30 -1.28
CA VAL A 38 7.33 2.46 -1.80
C VAL A 38 7.55 3.45 -0.66
N VAL A 39 8.81 3.74 -0.37
CA VAL A 39 9.20 4.83 0.53
C VAL A 39 9.07 6.14 -0.24
N ASP A 40 8.03 6.89 0.08
CA ASP A 40 7.73 8.20 -0.51
C ASP A 40 8.51 9.30 0.23
N ILE A 41 9.70 9.62 -0.29
CA ILE A 41 10.58 10.65 0.26
C ILE A 41 9.93 12.03 0.14
N MET A 42 9.25 12.31 -0.98
CA MET A 42 8.59 13.61 -1.22
C MET A 42 7.33 13.79 -0.39
N GLY A 43 6.73 12.68 0.04
CA GLY A 43 5.70 12.73 1.04
C GLY A 43 6.23 13.09 2.44
N MET A 44 7.50 12.89 2.80
CA MET A 44 7.91 13.00 4.21
C MET A 44 7.56 14.40 4.81
N PRO A 45 6.93 14.46 6.00
CA PRO A 45 6.65 15.73 6.64
C PRO A 45 7.92 16.56 6.80
N TRP A 46 7.87 17.83 6.42
CA TRP A 46 9.04 18.72 6.52
C TRP A 46 9.60 18.78 7.96
N ALA A 47 8.72 18.69 8.96
CA ALA A 47 9.10 18.66 10.38
C ALA A 47 9.97 17.45 10.74
N ASP A 48 9.79 16.32 10.06
CA ASP A 48 10.62 15.13 10.26
C ASP A 48 12.02 15.42 9.69
N ILE A 49 12.10 15.96 8.47
CA ILE A 49 13.36 16.28 7.76
C ILE A 49 14.19 17.36 8.51
N ALA A 50 13.54 18.25 9.26
CA ALA A 50 14.21 19.34 9.97
C ALA A 50 14.92 18.92 11.27
N ASN A 51 14.53 17.80 11.88
CA ASN A 51 15.01 17.40 13.22
C ASN A 51 16.03 16.24 13.19
N VAL A 52 16.22 15.59 12.05
CA VAL A 52 17.10 14.42 11.89
C VAL A 52 17.83 14.55 10.54
N SER A 53 19.06 14.03 10.46
CA SER A 53 19.78 13.93 9.19
C SER A 53 18.90 13.21 8.14
N PRO A 54 18.76 13.75 6.91
CA PRO A 54 17.98 13.10 5.85
C PRO A 54 18.39 11.65 5.58
N MET A 55 19.66 11.32 5.80
CA MET A 55 20.17 9.94 5.62
C MET A 55 19.74 9.00 6.73
N ASP A 56 19.67 9.46 7.98
CA ASP A 56 19.19 8.65 9.10
C ASP A 56 17.68 8.43 9.00
N MET A 57 16.96 9.45 8.56
CA MET A 57 15.54 9.35 8.26
C MET A 57 15.26 8.31 7.18
N LEU A 58 15.94 8.41 6.04
CA LEU A 58 15.76 7.46 4.94
C LEU A 58 16.09 6.03 5.39
N ARG A 59 17.16 5.83 6.18
CA ARG A 59 17.48 4.53 6.78
C ARG A 59 16.35 4.01 7.65
N LEU A 60 15.76 4.85 8.50
CA LEU A 60 14.64 4.46 9.36
C LEU A 60 13.42 4.03 8.53
N TYR A 61 13.04 4.82 7.53
CA TYR A 61 11.90 4.50 6.67
C TYR A 61 12.14 3.23 5.82
N ARG A 62 13.37 3.00 5.33
CA ARG A 62 13.75 1.74 4.69
C ARG A 62 13.57 0.56 5.65
N GLN A 63 14.08 0.66 6.88
CA GLN A 63 13.93 -0.39 7.88
C GLN A 63 12.45 -0.69 8.21
N GLN A 64 11.62 0.35 8.32
CA GLN A 64 10.18 0.19 8.50
C GLN A 64 9.53 -0.49 7.30
N GLY A 65 9.90 -0.09 6.08
CA GLY A 65 9.45 -0.69 4.83
C GLY A 65 9.80 -2.18 4.74
N GLU A 66 11.04 -2.54 5.07
CA GLU A 66 11.48 -3.94 5.15
C GLU A 66 10.68 -4.72 6.19
N ALA A 67 10.39 -4.14 7.36
CA ALA A 67 9.56 -4.79 8.36
C ALA A 67 8.11 -5.00 7.88
N ILE A 68 7.54 -4.05 7.14
CA ILE A 68 6.21 -4.16 6.50
C ILE A 68 6.21 -5.31 5.49
N LEU A 69 7.20 -5.34 4.59
CA LEU A 69 7.34 -6.41 3.59
C LEU A 69 7.56 -7.77 4.26
N GLY A 70 8.37 -7.85 5.30
CA GLY A 70 8.62 -9.08 6.05
C GLY A 70 7.35 -9.69 6.64
N ARG A 71 6.46 -8.85 7.22
CA ARG A 71 5.15 -9.32 7.71
C ARG A 71 4.26 -9.82 6.58
N ALA A 72 4.21 -9.11 5.46
CA ALA A 72 3.42 -9.52 4.30
C ALA A 72 3.91 -10.84 3.69
N MET A 73 5.23 -11.01 3.59
CA MET A 73 5.84 -12.24 3.10
C MET A 73 5.61 -13.43 4.03
N ALA A 74 5.63 -13.20 5.36
CA ALA A 74 5.26 -14.23 6.33
C ALA A 74 3.79 -14.67 6.17
N LEU A 75 2.87 -13.71 6.00
CA LEU A 75 1.46 -14.00 5.74
C LEU A 75 1.27 -14.82 4.45
N ALA A 76 1.91 -14.42 3.35
CA ALA A 76 1.85 -15.13 2.08
C ALA A 76 2.42 -16.56 2.20
N LYS A 77 3.52 -16.73 2.93
CA LYS A 77 4.12 -18.05 3.21
C LYS A 77 3.16 -18.94 4.03
N HIS A 78 2.53 -18.40 5.07
CA HIS A 78 1.53 -19.13 5.85
C HIS A 78 0.30 -19.53 5.02
N ALA A 79 -0.05 -18.73 4.02
CA ALA A 79 -1.11 -19.05 3.06
C ALA A 79 -0.68 -20.02 1.93
N GLY A 80 0.59 -20.49 1.92
CA GLY A 80 1.10 -21.42 0.91
C GLY A 80 1.33 -20.81 -0.47
N LEU A 81 1.50 -19.48 -0.56
CA LEU A 81 1.66 -18.77 -1.83
C LEU A 81 3.12 -18.71 -2.29
N LYS A 82 3.31 -18.71 -3.62
CA LYS A 82 4.55 -18.22 -4.23
C LYS A 82 4.50 -16.69 -4.19
N ALA A 83 5.44 -16.06 -3.48
CA ALA A 83 5.45 -14.61 -3.33
C ALA A 83 6.85 -14.01 -3.51
N THR A 84 6.90 -12.74 -3.89
CA THR A 84 8.11 -11.90 -3.90
C THR A 84 7.82 -10.55 -3.25
N SER A 85 8.80 -9.93 -2.62
CA SER A 85 8.69 -8.56 -2.09
C SER A 85 9.63 -7.60 -2.83
N THR A 86 9.23 -6.34 -2.95
CA THR A 86 10.06 -5.27 -3.53
C THR A 86 9.92 -4.00 -2.69
N LEU A 87 11.05 -3.44 -2.27
CA LEU A 87 11.13 -2.12 -1.66
C LEU A 87 11.62 -1.14 -2.72
N LEU A 88 10.86 -0.08 -2.99
CA LEU A 88 11.26 1.01 -3.87
C LEU A 88 11.29 2.34 -3.11
N GLU A 89 11.96 3.33 -3.68
CA GLU A 89 12.10 4.67 -3.11
C GLU A 89 11.88 5.70 -4.20
N THR A 90 11.06 6.71 -3.91
CA THR A 90 10.87 7.82 -4.85
C THR A 90 12.14 8.66 -4.93
N GLU A 91 12.49 9.15 -6.11
CA GLU A 91 13.53 10.17 -6.26
C GLU A 91 13.06 11.53 -5.72
N ILE A 92 14.02 12.44 -5.48
CA ILE A 92 13.73 13.81 -5.02
C ILE A 92 12.97 14.61 -6.09
N VAL A 93 13.14 14.27 -7.37
CA VAL A 93 12.47 14.96 -8.48
C VAL A 93 11.90 13.92 -9.43
N GLY A 94 10.64 14.12 -9.84
CA GLY A 94 10.07 13.52 -11.05
C GLY A 94 9.34 12.19 -10.87
N THR A 95 9.62 11.38 -9.84
CA THR A 95 8.99 10.06 -9.72
C THR A 95 7.88 10.04 -8.67
N ARG A 96 6.64 9.84 -9.12
CA ARG A 96 5.48 9.66 -8.21
C ARG A 96 5.30 8.18 -7.89
N VAL A 97 4.84 7.87 -6.67
CA VAL A 97 4.52 6.50 -6.24
C VAL A 97 3.62 5.79 -7.26
N ALA A 98 2.60 6.48 -7.80
CA ALA A 98 1.68 5.90 -8.77
C ALA A 98 2.35 5.41 -10.06
N GLU A 99 3.36 6.15 -10.55
CA GLU A 99 4.15 5.79 -11.74
C GLU A 99 5.05 4.58 -11.45
N MET A 100 5.68 4.57 -10.28
CA MET A 100 6.50 3.41 -9.85
C MET A 100 5.67 2.14 -9.76
N LEU A 101 4.42 2.24 -9.25
CA LEU A 101 3.51 1.11 -9.19
C LEU A 101 3.08 0.62 -10.58
N ALA A 102 2.82 1.53 -11.52
CA ALA A 102 2.50 1.17 -12.90
C ALA A 102 3.69 0.46 -13.59
N HIS A 103 4.90 1.01 -13.46
CA HIS A 103 6.11 0.38 -13.99
C HIS A 103 6.40 -0.97 -13.34
N GLN A 104 6.21 -1.08 -12.02
CA GLN A 104 6.41 -2.37 -11.35
C GLN A 104 5.39 -3.40 -11.83
N ALA A 105 4.12 -3.00 -12.04
CA ALA A 105 3.09 -3.89 -12.56
C ALA A 105 3.49 -4.47 -13.93
N GLU A 106 4.04 -3.64 -14.82
CA GLU A 106 4.59 -4.10 -16.10
C GLU A 106 5.79 -5.05 -15.89
N ALA A 107 6.75 -4.66 -15.03
CA ALA A 107 7.97 -5.41 -14.79
C ALA A 107 7.72 -6.83 -14.25
N VAL A 108 6.71 -7.00 -13.39
CA VAL A 108 6.31 -8.33 -12.88
C VAL A 108 5.22 -9.00 -13.73
N SER A 109 4.81 -8.38 -14.84
CA SER A 109 3.69 -8.84 -15.68
C SER A 109 2.43 -9.10 -14.85
N ALA A 110 2.10 -8.17 -13.96
CA ALA A 110 0.91 -8.24 -13.11
C ALA A 110 -0.35 -8.14 -13.98
N ASP A 111 -1.27 -9.08 -13.80
CA ASP A 111 -2.60 -9.05 -14.44
C ASP A 111 -3.69 -8.52 -13.49
N LEU A 112 -3.30 -8.15 -12.26
CA LEU A 112 -4.10 -7.37 -11.32
C LEU A 112 -3.19 -6.56 -10.38
N VAL A 113 -3.52 -5.29 -10.17
CA VAL A 113 -2.92 -4.46 -9.11
C VAL A 113 -3.94 -4.24 -8.00
N VAL A 114 -3.55 -4.47 -6.75
CA VAL A 114 -4.40 -4.33 -5.57
C VAL A 114 -3.86 -3.23 -4.68
N LEU A 115 -4.71 -2.26 -4.32
CA LEU A 115 -4.35 -1.09 -3.52
C LEU A 115 -5.38 -0.87 -2.42
N GLY A 116 -4.95 -0.27 -1.31
CA GLY A 116 -5.88 0.37 -0.39
C GLY A 116 -6.44 1.66 -1.00
N SER A 117 -7.70 2.01 -0.69
CA SER A 117 -8.31 3.28 -1.13
C SER A 117 -7.51 4.51 -0.70
N HIS A 118 -6.85 4.46 0.46
CA HIS A 118 -5.95 5.48 0.95
C HIS A 118 -4.86 4.87 1.83
N GLY A 119 -3.80 5.64 2.06
CA GLY A 119 -2.73 5.33 3.01
C GLY A 119 -2.79 6.15 4.30
N HIS A 120 -1.64 6.30 4.96
CA HIS A 120 -1.48 7.03 6.24
C HIS A 120 -1.92 8.50 6.23
N ARG A 121 -1.94 9.15 5.05
CA ARG A 121 -2.26 10.58 4.88
C ARG A 121 -3.74 10.86 4.59
N GLY A 122 -4.54 9.82 4.35
CA GLY A 122 -5.93 9.97 3.93
C GLY A 122 -6.87 10.27 5.09
N LEU A 123 -7.21 11.54 5.31
CA LEU A 123 -8.25 11.97 6.23
C LEU A 123 -9.60 12.02 5.51
N SER A 124 -10.35 10.91 5.44
CA SER A 124 -11.83 10.85 5.31
C SER A 124 -12.32 9.52 4.75
N ARG A 125 -13.61 9.23 4.99
CA ARG A 125 -14.30 7.98 4.59
C ARG A 125 -14.79 7.98 3.12
N LEU A 126 -14.54 9.03 2.35
CA LEU A 126 -15.26 9.30 1.08
C LEU A 126 -14.40 9.63 -0.14
N PHE A 127 -13.09 9.86 0.00
CA PHE A 127 -12.25 10.19 -1.16
C PHE A 127 -11.51 8.97 -1.72
N LEU A 128 -10.70 9.17 -2.75
CA LEU A 128 -9.71 8.19 -3.16
C LEU A 128 -8.34 8.83 -2.96
N GLY A 129 -7.38 8.07 -2.44
CA GLY A 129 -6.02 8.56 -2.24
C GLY A 129 -5.32 8.82 -3.56
N SER A 130 -4.43 9.81 -3.60
CA SER A 130 -3.70 10.20 -4.81
C SER A 130 -2.91 9.07 -5.46
N VAL A 131 -2.39 8.13 -4.65
CA VAL A 131 -1.70 6.93 -5.16
C VAL A 131 -2.70 5.98 -5.82
N ALA A 132 -3.82 5.68 -5.17
CA ALA A 132 -4.82 4.77 -5.71
C ALA A 132 -5.47 5.33 -6.99
N GLU A 133 -5.82 6.62 -6.99
CA GLU A 133 -6.32 7.31 -8.19
C GLU A 133 -5.28 7.35 -9.31
N GLY A 134 -4.04 7.74 -8.98
CA GLY A 134 -2.95 7.83 -9.95
C GLY A 134 -2.66 6.47 -10.58
N THR A 135 -2.56 5.41 -9.78
CA THR A 135 -2.30 4.07 -10.30
C THR A 135 -3.47 3.55 -11.13
N ALA A 136 -4.72 3.77 -10.70
CA ALA A 136 -5.89 3.40 -11.51
C ALA A 136 -5.93 4.11 -12.88
N ARG A 137 -5.36 5.33 -12.96
CA ARG A 137 -5.24 6.10 -14.20
C ARG A 137 -4.09 5.65 -15.09
N LEU A 138 -2.96 5.25 -14.50
CA LEU A 138 -1.70 5.00 -15.21
C LEU A 138 -1.46 3.53 -15.54
N CYS A 139 -2.00 2.60 -14.75
CA CYS A 139 -1.70 1.19 -14.89
C CYS A 139 -2.43 0.58 -16.10
N GLY A 140 -1.71 -0.18 -16.93
CA GLY A 140 -2.33 -0.95 -18.03
C GLY A 140 -3.14 -2.16 -17.56
N SER A 141 -2.86 -2.66 -16.36
CA SER A 141 -3.55 -3.80 -15.74
C SER A 141 -4.76 -3.36 -14.91
N PRO A 142 -5.80 -4.22 -14.75
CA PRO A 142 -6.90 -3.96 -13.85
C PRO A 142 -6.44 -3.56 -12.43
N VAL A 143 -7.10 -2.57 -11.84
CA VAL A 143 -6.81 -2.08 -10.48
C VAL A 143 -7.99 -2.36 -9.56
N LEU A 144 -7.75 -3.14 -8.51
CA LEU A 144 -8.69 -3.40 -7.42
C LEU A 144 -8.40 -2.48 -6.24
N ILE A 145 -9.36 -1.61 -5.91
CA ILE A 145 -9.24 -0.65 -4.81
C ILE A 145 -10.04 -1.14 -3.60
N VAL A 146 -9.32 -1.55 -2.57
CA VAL A 146 -9.90 -2.08 -1.33
C VAL A 146 -10.21 -0.95 -0.36
N HIS A 147 -11.46 -0.89 0.05
CA HIS A 147 -11.93 0.03 1.08
C HIS A 147 -11.86 -0.65 2.44
N ARG A 148 -11.94 0.12 3.54
CA ARG A 148 -12.06 -0.50 4.87
C ARG A 148 -13.18 -1.53 4.85
N VAL A 149 -12.87 -2.74 5.29
CA VAL A 149 -13.89 -3.70 5.71
C VAL A 149 -14.70 -2.99 6.80
N ARG A 150 -15.99 -2.79 6.55
CA ARG A 150 -16.93 -2.46 7.62
C ARG A 150 -16.87 -3.64 8.59
N LEU A 151 -16.25 -3.44 9.75
CA LEU A 151 -16.55 -4.28 10.90
C LEU A 151 -18.07 -4.24 11.06
N GLY A 152 -18.70 -5.41 11.08
CA GLY A 152 -20.16 -5.51 11.09
C GLY A 152 -20.77 -4.64 12.18
N ALA A 153 -21.72 -3.79 11.78
CA ALA A 153 -22.85 -3.17 12.48
C ALA A 153 -22.93 -3.15 14.04
N ASN A 154 -21.84 -3.11 14.82
CA ASN A 154 -21.96 -3.11 16.29
C ASN A 154 -20.88 -2.33 17.07
N GLU A 155 -20.19 -1.37 16.45
CA GLU A 155 -19.45 -0.35 17.21
C GLU A 155 -20.23 0.97 17.20
N PRO A 156 -20.54 1.58 18.36
CA PRO A 156 -21.12 2.90 18.39
C PRO A 156 -20.14 3.91 17.77
N ALA A 157 -20.69 4.87 17.04
CA ALA A 157 -19.92 5.95 16.43
C ALA A 157 -19.05 6.65 17.49
N PRO A 158 -17.81 7.07 17.15
CA PRO A 158 -17.01 7.85 18.08
C PRO A 158 -17.79 9.12 18.43
N ALA A 159 -17.91 9.39 19.73
CA ALA A 159 -18.64 10.55 20.22
C ALA A 159 -18.04 11.83 19.61
N ASP A 160 -18.89 12.61 18.93
CA ASP A 160 -18.60 13.98 18.54
C ASP A 160 -18.31 14.77 19.82
N ASN A 161 -17.04 14.91 20.16
CA ASN A 161 -16.65 15.83 21.22
C ASN A 161 -16.60 17.24 20.61
N GLN A 162 -17.78 17.80 20.36
CA GLN A 162 -17.94 19.24 20.21
C GLN A 162 -17.61 19.87 21.57
N THR A 163 -16.35 20.21 21.78
CA THR A 163 -15.99 21.15 22.85
C THR A 163 -16.38 22.54 22.37
N THR A 164 -17.54 22.95 22.87
CA THR A 164 -17.93 24.34 23.05
C THR A 164 -17.03 24.96 24.12
N ALA A 165 -16.29 26.01 23.75
CA ALA A 165 -16.01 27.24 24.52
C ALA A 165 -15.03 28.11 23.74
#